data_AF-A0A6N3URI7-F1
#
_entry.id   AF-A0A6N3URI7-F1
#
_cell.length_a   1.000
_cell.length_b   1.000
_cell.length_c   1.000
_cell.angle_alpha   90.00
_cell.angle_beta   90.00
_cell.angle_gamma   90.00
#
_symmetry.space_group_name_H-M   'P 1'
#
loop_
_entity.id
_entity.type
_entity.pdbx_description
1 polymer ?
#
loop_
_entity_poly.entity_id
_entity_poly.type
_entity_poly.pdbx_seq_one_letter_code
_entity_poly.pdbx_strand_id
1 'polypeptide(L)'
;MTSENCNGGSGSQARLRASLFDLLKRVELYCVTPKAGWHESYEFDEKTGELIAHFKDVGSFRYDIDGQFLDGDQLEDANLTSSRFERILLSAEKVLGEVDLSNERVVEVLDAVQRARSLGADQYPAWRATALKVQGLAHEHLGQYAEAVQVYEEALSLNPKIGVKRRLASVAKRINAG
;
A
#
# COMPACT_ATOMS: atom_id res chain seq x y z
N MET A 1 -29.90 8.33 -5.25
CA MET A 1 -29.12 7.25 -5.91
C MET A 1 -28.86 6.16 -4.87
N THR A 2 -28.63 4.91 -5.27
CA THR A 2 -28.34 3.82 -4.33
C THR A 2 -27.12 3.03 -4.82
N SER A 3 -26.30 2.57 -3.88
CA SER A 3 -25.16 1.66 -4.13
C SER A 3 -25.55 0.23 -3.74
N GLU A 4 -25.32 -0.74 -4.61
CA GLU A 4 -25.51 -2.17 -4.31
C GLU A 4 -24.22 -2.97 -4.53
N ASN A 5 -24.02 -4.00 -3.70
CA ASN A 5 -22.95 -4.98 -3.86
C ASN A 5 -23.44 -6.12 -4.77
N CYS A 6 -22.90 -6.23 -5.97
CA CYS A 6 -23.17 -7.37 -6.85
C CYS A 6 -22.25 -8.56 -6.50
N ASN A 7 -22.69 -9.42 -5.58
CA ASN A 7 -22.05 -10.73 -5.36
C ASN A 7 -22.49 -11.74 -6.44
N GLY A 8 -21.76 -11.79 -7.54
CA GLY A 8 -21.94 -12.81 -8.57
C GLY A 8 -21.09 -14.06 -8.35
N GLY A 9 -21.70 -15.13 -7.83
CA GLY A 9 -21.31 -16.52 -8.11
C GLY A 9 -20.31 -17.19 -7.15
N SER A 10 -20.70 -18.36 -6.64
CA SER A 10 -19.84 -19.29 -5.92
C SER A 10 -18.77 -19.86 -6.85
N GLY A 11 -17.54 -19.39 -6.68
CA GLY A 11 -16.36 -19.88 -7.40
C GLY A 11 -15.18 -18.98 -7.07
N SER A 12 -14.03 -19.57 -6.81
CA SER A 12 -12.77 -18.90 -6.43
C SER A 12 -12.58 -17.53 -7.11
N GLN A 13 -12.50 -16.48 -6.29
CA GLN A 13 -12.43 -15.05 -6.63
C GLN A 13 -13.73 -14.39 -7.13
N ALA A 14 -14.71 -14.24 -6.24
CA ALA A 14 -15.71 -13.18 -6.40
C ALA A 14 -14.98 -11.82 -6.39
N ARG A 15 -14.81 -11.22 -7.56
CA ARG A 15 -14.22 -9.88 -7.70
C ARG A 15 -15.22 -8.89 -7.13
N LEU A 16 -14.93 -8.33 -5.95
CA LEU A 16 -15.75 -7.28 -5.33
C LEU A 16 -15.95 -6.14 -6.33
N ARG A 17 -17.19 -5.72 -6.53
CA ARG A 17 -17.55 -4.57 -7.35
C ARG A 17 -18.55 -3.67 -6.63
N ALA A 18 -18.33 -2.38 -6.72
CA ALA A 18 -19.24 -1.32 -6.29
C ALA A 18 -19.87 -0.70 -7.54
N SER A 19 -21.20 -0.62 -7.56
CA SER A 19 -21.94 0.01 -8.66
C SER A 19 -22.79 1.18 -8.15
N LEU A 20 -22.84 2.24 -8.95
CA LEU A 20 -23.71 3.41 -8.72
C LEU A 20 -24.83 3.42 -9.77
N PHE A 21 -26.08 3.57 -9.33
CA PHE A 21 -27.24 3.60 -10.22
C PHE A 21 -28.00 4.93 -10.17
N ASP A 22 -28.37 5.44 -11.34
CA ASP A 22 -29.42 6.45 -11.49
C ASP A 22 -30.77 5.74 -11.54
N LEU A 23 -31.51 5.79 -10.42
CA LEU A 23 -32.80 5.09 -10.28
C LEU A 23 -33.92 5.70 -11.12
N LEU A 24 -33.85 7.00 -11.44
CA LEU A 24 -34.85 7.67 -12.26
C LEU A 24 -34.70 7.27 -13.73
N LYS A 25 -33.45 7.25 -14.22
CA LYS A 25 -33.12 6.83 -15.59
C LYS A 25 -33.02 5.31 -15.73
N ARG A 26 -32.94 4.58 -14.61
CA ARG A 26 -32.74 3.12 -14.54
C ARG A 26 -31.48 2.66 -15.29
N VAL A 27 -30.38 3.41 -15.12
CA VAL A 27 -29.09 3.10 -15.73
C VAL A 27 -28.01 2.95 -14.65
N GLU A 28 -27.08 2.02 -14.88
CA GLU A 28 -25.82 1.96 -14.13
C GLU A 28 -24.93 3.10 -14.62
N LEU A 29 -24.46 3.94 -13.69
CA LEU A 29 -23.50 5.00 -13.99
C LEU A 29 -22.09 4.45 -14.09
N TYR A 30 -21.67 3.63 -13.10
CA TYR A 30 -20.39 2.91 -13.16
C TYR A 30 -20.40 1.64 -12.32
N CYS A 31 -19.37 0.80 -12.56
CA CYS A 31 -19.04 -0.41 -11.82
C CYS A 31 -17.52 -0.49 -11.61
N VAL A 32 -17.04 -0.42 -10.37
CA VAL A 32 -15.60 -0.38 -10.04
C VAL A 32 -15.21 -1.45 -9.02
N THR A 33 -13.96 -1.91 -9.07
CA THR A 33 -13.39 -2.72 -7.98
C THR A 33 -12.80 -1.77 -6.93
N PRO A 34 -13.32 -1.75 -5.68
CA PRO A 34 -12.84 -0.84 -4.65
C PRO A 34 -11.35 -1.03 -4.36
N LYS A 35 -10.58 0.07 -4.33
CA LYS A 35 -9.12 0.00 -4.13
C LYS A 35 -8.69 -0.31 -2.68
N ALA A 36 -9.55 -0.03 -1.70
CA ALA A 36 -9.22 -0.17 -0.27
C ALA A 36 -9.80 -1.43 0.41
N GLY A 37 -10.41 -2.36 -0.34
CA GLY A 37 -10.87 -3.66 0.18
C GLY A 37 -12.37 -3.70 0.53
N TRP A 38 -12.72 -4.27 1.68
CA TRP A 38 -14.11 -4.40 2.15
C TRP A 38 -14.56 -3.12 2.84
N HIS A 39 -15.65 -2.53 2.37
CA HIS A 39 -16.26 -1.30 2.88
C HIS A 39 -17.38 -1.64 3.86
N GLU A 40 -17.60 -0.78 4.85
CA GLU A 40 -18.72 -0.87 5.81
C GLU A 40 -19.98 -0.19 5.27
N SER A 41 -19.81 0.93 4.56
CA SER A 41 -20.90 1.73 4.04
C SER A 41 -20.46 2.61 2.88
N TYR A 42 -21.44 3.22 2.21
CA TYR A 42 -21.25 4.27 1.23
C TYR A 42 -22.08 5.49 1.58
N GLU A 43 -21.55 6.65 1.23
CA GLU A 43 -22.23 7.95 1.24
C GLU A 43 -22.13 8.55 -0.17
N PHE A 44 -23.16 9.29 -0.60
CA PHE A 44 -23.16 9.97 -1.89
C PHE A 44 -23.35 11.47 -1.65
N ASP A 45 -22.37 12.28 -2.05
CA ASP A 45 -22.48 13.73 -1.98
C ASP A 45 -23.24 14.25 -3.20
N GLU A 46 -24.50 14.62 -3.00
CA GLU A 46 -25.37 15.11 -4.08
C GLU A 46 -24.90 16.44 -4.71
N LYS A 47 -24.03 17.20 -4.04
CA LYS A 47 -23.53 18.48 -4.58
C LYS A 47 -22.39 18.26 -5.55
N THR A 48 -21.49 17.35 -5.23
CA THR A 48 -20.28 17.06 -6.02
C THR A 48 -20.48 15.89 -6.98
N GLY A 49 -21.44 15.02 -6.71
CA GLY A 49 -21.64 13.76 -7.42
C GLY A 49 -20.65 12.66 -7.01
N GLU A 50 -19.90 12.87 -5.93
CA GLU A 50 -18.89 11.93 -5.45
C GLU A 50 -19.51 10.79 -4.63
N LEU A 51 -19.01 9.57 -4.84
CA LEU A 51 -19.28 8.43 -3.96
C LEU A 51 -18.15 8.33 -2.94
N ILE A 52 -18.50 8.33 -1.66
CA ILE A 52 -17.58 8.13 -0.54
C ILE A 52 -17.77 6.70 -0.02
N ALA A 53 -16.70 5.91 -0.06
CA ALA A 53 -16.70 4.55 0.47
C ALA A 53 -15.96 4.53 1.82
N HIS A 54 -16.60 4.00 2.86
CA HIS A 54 -16.04 3.92 4.22
C HIS A 54 -15.48 2.52 4.49
N PHE A 55 -14.24 2.45 4.95
CA PHE A 55 -13.52 1.22 5.22
C PHE A 55 -13.09 1.18 6.69
N LYS A 56 -13.45 0.08 7.35
CA LYS A 56 -13.05 -0.15 8.74
C LYS A 56 -11.53 -0.12 8.88
N ASP A 57 -11.02 0.63 9.86
CA ASP A 57 -9.60 0.73 10.20
C ASP A 57 -8.69 1.30 9.09
N VAL A 58 -9.26 1.74 7.95
CA VAL A 58 -8.53 2.30 6.82
C VAL A 58 -8.98 3.73 6.51
N GLY A 59 -10.25 4.07 6.71
CA GLY A 59 -10.76 5.43 6.49
C GLY A 59 -11.77 5.50 5.35
N SER A 60 -12.00 6.70 4.82
CA SER A 60 -13.01 6.95 3.78
C SER A 60 -12.34 7.48 2.53
N PHE A 61 -12.78 7.04 1.36
CA PHE A 61 -12.17 7.42 0.08
C PHE A 61 -13.21 7.66 -0.99
N ARG A 62 -12.90 8.60 -1.88
CA ARG A 62 -13.83 9.13 -2.87
C ARG A 62 -13.59 8.57 -4.26
N TYR A 63 -14.70 8.45 -4.97
CA TYR A 63 -14.78 8.18 -6.39
C TYR A 63 -15.58 9.31 -7.05
N ASP A 64 -15.15 9.77 -8.22
CA ASP A 64 -15.95 10.72 -9.00
C ASP A 64 -17.18 10.04 -9.64
N ILE A 65 -17.94 10.83 -10.40
CA ILE A 65 -19.17 10.38 -11.08
C ILE A 65 -18.90 9.32 -12.15
N ASP A 66 -17.67 9.22 -12.66
CA ASP A 66 -17.24 8.22 -13.64
C ASP A 66 -16.61 6.98 -12.96
N GLY A 67 -16.55 6.97 -11.63
CA GLY A 67 -15.95 5.90 -10.84
C GLY A 67 -14.42 5.97 -10.74
N GLN A 68 -13.78 7.07 -11.10
CA GLN A 68 -12.34 7.22 -10.90
C GLN A 68 -12.02 7.46 -9.42
N PHE A 69 -11.02 6.75 -8.91
CA PHE A 69 -10.58 6.89 -7.53
C PHE A 69 -9.77 8.18 -7.34
N LEU A 70 -10.20 9.03 -6.40
CA LEU A 70 -9.64 10.37 -6.22
C LEU A 70 -8.58 10.46 -5.11
N ASP A 71 -8.64 9.57 -4.12
CA ASP A 71 -7.87 9.72 -2.88
C ASP A 71 -6.69 8.74 -2.80
N GLY A 72 -5.88 8.71 -3.88
CA GLY A 72 -4.69 7.86 -4.02
C GLY A 72 -3.71 7.98 -2.84
N ASP A 73 -3.24 9.20 -2.63
CA ASP A 73 -2.23 9.53 -1.62
C ASP A 73 -2.76 9.30 -0.20
N GLN A 74 -4.01 9.67 0.07
CA GLN A 74 -4.65 9.45 1.37
C GLN A 74 -4.80 7.96 1.69
N LEU A 75 -5.12 7.12 0.70
CA LEU A 75 -5.15 5.66 0.89
C LEU A 75 -3.76 5.13 1.21
N GLU A 76 -2.74 5.66 0.54
CA GLU A 76 -1.36 5.26 0.80
C GLU A 76 -0.91 5.66 2.21
N ASP A 77 -1.19 6.88 2.64
CA ASP A 77 -0.92 7.37 4.00
C ASP A 77 -1.66 6.54 5.05
N ALA A 78 -2.92 6.22 4.81
CA ALA A 78 -3.71 5.34 5.65
C ALA A 78 -3.11 3.92 5.73
N ASN A 79 -2.53 3.42 4.64
CA ASN A 79 -1.84 2.12 4.63
C ASN A 79 -0.53 2.16 5.40
N LEU A 80 0.27 3.22 5.24
CA LEU A 80 1.50 3.41 6.00
C LEU A 80 1.22 3.54 7.49
N THR A 81 0.15 4.24 7.89
CA THR A 81 -0.23 4.47 9.30
C THR A 81 -1.07 3.35 9.95
N SER A 82 -1.31 2.27 9.22
CA SER A 82 -2.05 1.08 9.68
C SER A 82 -1.55 0.51 11.02
N SER A 83 -2.44 -0.11 11.79
CA SER A 83 -2.08 -0.95 12.95
C SER A 83 -1.65 -2.38 12.55
N ARG A 84 -1.90 -2.78 11.31
CA ARG A 84 -1.52 -4.08 10.74
C ARG A 84 -0.18 -3.98 10.04
N PHE A 85 0.86 -4.63 10.58
CA PHE A 85 2.22 -4.50 10.06
C PHE A 85 2.36 -5.02 8.63
N GLU A 86 1.58 -6.02 8.21
CA GLU A 86 1.60 -6.55 6.85
C GLU A 86 1.20 -5.48 5.84
N ARG A 87 0.17 -4.69 6.18
CA ARG A 87 -0.33 -3.60 5.33
C ARG A 87 0.69 -2.48 5.21
N ILE A 88 1.35 -2.14 6.33
CA ILE A 88 2.42 -1.14 6.33
C ILE A 88 3.54 -1.57 5.38
N LEU A 89 4.06 -2.80 5.55
CA LEU A 89 5.22 -3.27 4.78
C LEU A 89 4.93 -3.39 3.28
N LEU A 90 3.74 -3.87 2.91
CA LEU A 90 3.33 -3.92 1.51
C LEU A 90 3.17 -2.53 0.90
N SER A 91 2.61 -1.58 1.66
CA SER A 91 2.48 -0.20 1.20
C SER A 91 3.83 0.48 1.08
N ALA A 92 4.68 0.35 2.09
CA ALA A 92 6.03 0.90 2.11
C ALA A 92 6.88 0.41 0.93
N GLU A 93 6.81 -0.88 0.59
CA GLU A 93 7.49 -1.39 -0.60
C GLU A 93 6.94 -0.77 -1.89
N LYS A 94 5.61 -0.60 -1.98
CA LYS A 94 4.97 0.06 -3.14
C LYS A 94 5.44 1.51 -3.28
N VAL A 95 5.42 2.28 -2.19
CA VAL A 95 5.84 3.71 -2.17
C VAL A 95 7.27 3.85 -2.68
N LEU A 96 8.20 3.02 -2.20
CA LEU A 96 9.60 3.02 -2.64
C LEU A 96 9.80 2.60 -4.11
N GLY A 97 8.77 2.08 -4.77
CA GLY A 97 8.77 1.76 -6.19
C GLY A 97 8.38 2.93 -7.10
N GLU A 98 7.95 4.06 -6.55
CA GLU A 98 7.51 5.22 -7.31
C GLU A 98 8.69 5.99 -7.94
N VAL A 99 8.45 6.57 -9.11
CA VAL A 99 9.43 7.38 -9.84
C VAL A 99 9.24 8.81 -9.34
N ASP A 100 10.27 9.39 -8.72
CA ASP A 100 10.28 10.72 -8.07
C ASP A 100 9.75 10.80 -6.63
N LEU A 101 10.22 9.88 -5.78
CA LEU A 101 9.96 9.94 -4.34
C LEU A 101 10.87 10.97 -3.63
N SER A 102 10.30 11.86 -2.82
CA SER A 102 11.08 12.81 -2.02
C SER A 102 11.82 12.11 -0.87
N ASN A 103 12.92 12.70 -0.40
CA ASN A 103 13.65 12.16 0.76
C ASN A 103 12.78 12.19 2.02
N GLU A 104 11.94 13.21 2.18
CA GLU A 104 10.98 13.32 3.28
C GLU A 104 10.02 12.13 3.28
N ARG A 105 9.51 11.76 2.10
CA ARG A 105 8.60 10.62 1.96
C ARG A 105 9.30 9.28 2.22
N VAL A 106 10.58 9.16 1.85
CA VAL A 106 11.39 7.98 2.19
C VAL A 106 11.62 7.86 3.70
N VAL A 107 11.79 8.99 4.41
CA VAL A 107 11.90 9.01 5.88
C VAL A 107 10.59 8.56 6.53
N GLU A 108 9.43 9.01 6.03
CA GLU A 108 8.13 8.52 6.50
C GLU A 108 7.98 7.01 6.31
N VAL A 109 8.49 6.48 5.19
CA VAL A 109 8.54 5.03 4.94
C VAL A 109 9.43 4.32 5.98
N LEU A 110 10.60 4.85 6.31
CA LEU A 110 11.47 4.27 7.35
C LEU A 110 10.78 4.23 8.72
N ASP A 111 10.12 5.31 9.11
CA ASP A 111 9.35 5.38 10.37
C ASP A 111 8.21 4.36 10.39
N ALA A 112 7.53 4.20 9.24
CA ALA A 112 6.47 3.21 9.08
C ALA A 112 7.02 1.78 9.20
N VAL A 113 8.15 1.47 8.56
CA VAL A 113 8.81 0.16 8.67
C VAL A 113 9.24 -0.12 10.10
N GLN A 114 9.82 0.85 10.80
CA GLN A 114 10.22 0.70 12.20
C GLN A 114 9.01 0.39 13.09
N ARG A 115 7.90 1.09 12.89
CA ARG A 115 6.64 0.80 13.59
C ARG A 115 6.11 -0.59 13.24
N ALA A 116 6.16 -1.02 11.98
CA ALA A 116 5.75 -2.36 11.58
C ALA A 116 6.53 -3.45 12.33
N ARG A 117 7.84 -3.25 12.53
CA ARG A 117 8.69 -4.13 13.35
C ARG A 117 8.26 -4.15 14.81
N SER A 118 7.98 -2.98 15.41
CA SER A 118 7.45 -2.87 16.78
C SER A 118 6.07 -3.51 16.96
N LEU A 119 5.23 -3.51 15.91
CA LEU A 119 3.91 -4.16 15.89
C LEU A 119 3.99 -5.69 15.76
N GLY A 120 5.18 -6.26 15.59
CA GLY A 120 5.41 -7.70 15.64
C GLY A 120 5.88 -8.33 14.34
N ALA A 121 6.20 -7.56 13.28
CA ALA A 121 6.75 -8.14 12.05
C ALA A 121 8.01 -8.99 12.33
N ASP A 122 8.83 -8.58 13.31
CA ASP A 122 10.07 -9.27 13.69
C ASP A 122 9.82 -10.66 14.34
N GLN A 123 8.60 -10.94 14.80
CA GLN A 123 8.22 -12.24 15.36
C GLN A 123 8.07 -13.32 14.28
N TYR A 124 7.92 -12.93 13.02
CA TYR A 124 7.74 -13.84 11.89
C TYR A 124 8.93 -13.72 10.94
N PRO A 125 9.76 -14.78 10.74
CA PRO A 125 10.98 -14.69 9.94
C PRO A 125 10.77 -14.15 8.52
N ALA A 126 9.67 -14.53 7.87
CA ALA A 126 9.32 -14.03 6.54
C ALA A 126 9.02 -12.52 6.55
N TRP A 127 8.24 -12.03 7.52
CA TRP A 127 7.91 -10.62 7.63
C TRP A 127 9.09 -9.77 8.12
N ARG A 128 9.94 -10.30 8.99
CA ARG A 128 11.21 -9.67 9.36
C ARG A 128 12.11 -9.47 8.15
N ALA A 129 12.26 -10.50 7.31
CA ALA A 129 13.04 -10.39 6.07
C ALA A 129 12.45 -9.34 5.12
N THR A 130 11.12 -9.26 5.00
CA THR A 130 10.43 -8.21 4.24
C THR A 130 10.69 -6.83 4.84
N ALA A 131 10.57 -6.64 6.15
CA ALA A 131 10.83 -5.37 6.82
C ALA A 131 12.27 -4.89 6.59
N LEU A 132 13.26 -5.77 6.74
CA LEU A 132 14.67 -5.47 6.48
C LEU A 132 14.93 -5.14 5.01
N LYS A 133 14.28 -5.84 4.07
CA LYS A 133 14.33 -5.50 2.65
C LYS A 133 13.81 -4.07 2.40
N VAL A 134 12.64 -3.72 2.93
CA VAL A 134 12.05 -2.40 2.73
C VAL A 134 12.89 -1.32 3.39
N GLN A 135 13.40 -1.57 4.59
CA GLN A 135 14.36 -0.68 5.27
C GLN A 135 15.61 -0.44 4.41
N GLY A 136 16.18 -1.50 3.80
CA GLY A 136 17.35 -1.37 2.94
C GLY A 136 17.08 -0.61 1.64
N LEU A 137 15.89 -0.78 1.05
CA LEU A 137 15.45 0.01 -0.11
C LEU A 137 15.39 1.51 0.23
N ALA A 138 14.86 1.85 1.40
CA ALA A 138 14.80 3.24 1.84
C ALA A 138 16.19 3.83 2.13
N HIS A 139 17.06 3.10 2.82
CA HIS A 139 18.46 3.52 3.02
C HIS A 139 19.21 3.69 1.68
N GLU A 140 19.02 2.77 0.72
CA GLU A 140 19.58 2.88 -0.63
C GLU A 140 19.12 4.18 -1.32
N HIS A 141 17.83 4.51 -1.21
CA HIS A 141 17.25 5.73 -1.78
C HIS A 141 17.81 7.01 -1.15
N LEU A 142 18.06 7.00 0.18
CA LEU A 142 18.65 8.12 0.90
C LEU A 142 20.18 8.23 0.73
N GLY A 143 20.81 7.33 -0.05
CA GLY A 143 22.27 7.30 -0.20
C GLY A 143 23.02 6.75 1.02
N GLN A 144 22.31 6.19 1.99
CA GLN A 144 22.83 5.58 3.23
C GLN A 144 23.29 4.15 2.94
N TYR A 145 24.36 4.04 2.15
CA TYR A 145 24.76 2.76 1.57
C TYR A 145 25.27 1.75 2.60
N ALA A 146 25.92 2.19 3.68
CA ALA A 146 26.42 1.30 4.72
C ALA A 146 25.27 0.62 5.48
N GLU A 147 24.26 1.40 5.84
CA GLU A 147 23.04 0.95 6.51
C GLU A 147 22.25 0.02 5.60
N ALA A 148 22.11 0.35 4.31
CA ALA A 148 21.46 -0.50 3.31
C ALA A 148 22.14 -1.88 3.18
N VAL A 149 23.48 -1.92 3.16
CA VAL A 149 24.23 -3.19 3.13
C VAL A 149 23.91 -4.05 4.34
N GLN A 150 23.98 -3.48 5.55
CA GLN A 150 23.76 -4.21 6.79
C GLN A 150 22.39 -4.88 6.81
N VAL A 151 21.32 -4.14 6.50
CA VAL A 151 19.96 -4.69 6.54
C VAL A 151 19.69 -5.66 5.38
N TYR A 152 20.31 -5.48 4.22
CA TYR A 152 20.20 -6.44 3.12
C TYR A 152 20.88 -7.78 3.42
N GLU A 153 22.05 -7.76 4.06
CA GLU A 153 22.72 -8.98 4.51
C GLU A 153 21.88 -9.73 5.54
N GLU A 154 21.31 -9.01 6.52
CA GLU A 154 20.41 -9.61 7.50
C GLU A 154 19.16 -10.18 6.83
N ALA A 155 18.53 -9.46 5.89
CA ALA A 155 17.38 -9.93 5.14
C ALA A 155 17.69 -11.22 4.35
N LEU A 156 18.87 -11.31 3.74
CA LEU A 156 19.31 -12.50 3.00
C LEU A 156 19.64 -13.68 3.91
N SER A 157 20.12 -13.42 5.14
CA SER A 157 20.36 -14.47 6.13
C SER A 157 19.04 -15.15 6.56
N LEU A 158 17.96 -14.38 6.65
CA LEU A 158 16.63 -14.86 7.02
C LEU A 158 15.89 -15.49 5.83
N ASN A 159 15.98 -14.86 4.66
CA ASN A 159 15.36 -15.34 3.43
C ASN A 159 16.29 -15.10 2.23
N PRO A 160 17.07 -16.12 1.82
CA PRO A 160 17.96 -16.02 0.66
C PRO A 160 17.28 -15.71 -0.68
N LYS A 161 15.94 -15.85 -0.76
CA LYS A 161 15.11 -15.59 -1.95
C LYS A 161 14.36 -14.26 -1.88
N ILE A 162 14.64 -13.37 -0.91
CA ILE A 162 13.93 -12.09 -0.72
C ILE A 162 14.16 -11.06 -1.84
N GLY A 163 15.08 -11.32 -2.77
CA GLY A 163 15.24 -10.53 -4.00
C GLY A 163 16.22 -9.35 -3.93
N VAL A 164 16.95 -9.18 -2.83
CA VAL A 164 17.88 -8.02 -2.64
C VAL A 164 19.33 -8.27 -3.06
N LYS A 165 19.69 -9.49 -3.51
CA LYS A 165 21.10 -9.84 -3.84
C LYS A 165 21.76 -8.88 -4.84
N ARG A 166 21.05 -8.51 -5.91
CA ARG A 166 21.58 -7.58 -6.92
C ARG A 166 21.72 -6.16 -6.39
N ARG A 167 20.79 -5.72 -5.54
CA ARG A 167 20.84 -4.41 -4.89
C ARG A 167 22.01 -4.33 -3.91
N LEU A 168 22.19 -5.34 -3.05
CA LEU A 168 23.34 -5.45 -2.16
C LEU A 168 24.67 -5.31 -2.92
N ALA A 169 24.84 -6.06 -4.02
CA ALA A 169 26.05 -5.98 -4.85
C ALA A 169 26.25 -4.59 -5.49
N SER A 170 25.17 -3.90 -5.86
CA SER A 170 25.21 -2.54 -6.40
C SER A 170 25.61 -1.51 -5.33
N VAL A 171 24.96 -1.56 -4.17
CA VAL A 171 25.21 -0.65 -3.05
C VAL A 171 26.61 -0.82 -2.48
N ALA A 172 27.09 -2.06 -2.30
CA ALA A 172 28.44 -2.33 -1.81
C ALA A 172 29.53 -1.74 -2.73
N LYS A 173 29.29 -1.68 -4.04
CA LYS A 173 30.21 -1.01 -4.97
C LYS A 173 30.25 0.50 -4.78
N ARG A 174 29.12 1.12 -4.41
CA ARG A 174 29.06 2.58 -4.18
C ARG A 174 29.85 2.98 -2.93
N ILE A 175 29.91 2.13 -1.91
CA ILE A 175 30.77 2.34 -0.72
C ILE A 175 32.24 2.33 -1.12
N ASN A 176 32.66 1.36 -1.93
CA ASN A 176 34.07 1.20 -2.32
C ASN A 176 34.54 2.20 -3.40
N ALA A 177 33.62 2.98 -3.97
CA ALA A 177 33.89 3.95 -5.03
C ALA A 177 33.93 5.40 -4.53
N GLY A 178 33.60 5.64 -3.25
CA GLY A 178 33.78 6.92 -2.56
C GLY A 178 35.09 6.93 -1.76
#